data_AF-A0A9P7I4Y2-F1
#
_entry.id   AF-A0A9P7I4Y2-F1
#
_cell.length_a   1.000
_cell.length_b   1.000
_cell.length_c   1.000
_cell.angle_alpha   90.00
_cell.angle_beta   90.00
_cell.angle_gamma   90.00
#
_symmetry.space_group_name_H-M   'P 1'
#
loop_
_entity.id
_entity.type
_entity.pdbx_description
1 polymer ?
#
loop_
_entity_poly.entity_id
_entity_poly.type
_entity_poly.pdbx_seq_one_letter_code
_entity_poly.pdbx_strand_id
1 'polypeptide(L)'
;MKLLISLLSGLALLNVSSASTTTGPKDHVPYSSRDAEPTCITPGIVPNITGSQIRNVGVVLFQALDMIDVFGPLDPLQILSLSVQQLNLRLIAETLEPVSTAPWAMNKFNSSFFPTIPPTNTFNDDLDLDLLIVPGGPGARNPSLQAVTDYIAKMYPKVKILMTICTGAGVAARSGVLDGHLATTNKNAWATMKEMGP
;
A
#
# COMPACT_ATOMS: atom_id res chain seq x y z
N MET A 1 22.67 -20.13 39.24
CA MET A 1 21.29 -19.75 39.60
C MET A 1 20.35 -20.44 38.61
N LYS A 2 19.78 -21.58 39.01
CA LYS A 2 18.81 -22.36 38.22
C LYS A 2 17.42 -21.76 38.49
N LEU A 3 16.63 -21.49 37.45
CA LEU A 3 15.17 -21.48 37.59
C LEU A 3 14.58 -22.46 36.57
N LEU A 4 14.13 -23.59 37.11
CA LEU A 4 13.12 -24.47 36.54
C LEU A 4 11.76 -23.86 36.94
N ILE A 5 10.85 -23.63 36.00
CA ILE A 5 9.41 -23.74 36.25
C ILE A 5 8.80 -24.48 35.07
N SER A 6 8.17 -25.60 35.38
CA SER A 6 7.51 -26.51 34.46
C SER A 6 5.99 -26.42 34.62
N LEU A 7 5.31 -26.61 33.48
CA LEU A 7 3.94 -27.07 33.23
C LEU A 7 2.73 -26.40 33.90
N LEU A 8 1.77 -26.00 33.05
CA LEU A 8 0.40 -26.56 32.97
C LEU A 8 -0.18 -26.11 31.60
N SER A 9 -0.15 -26.96 30.58
CA SER A 9 -1.28 -27.79 30.11
C SER A 9 -2.56 -27.01 29.78
N GLY A 10 -2.72 -26.67 28.50
CA GLY A 10 -3.93 -26.11 27.91
C GLY A 10 -4.07 -26.52 26.46
N LEU A 11 -4.06 -27.84 26.21
CA LEU A 11 -4.29 -28.42 24.89
C LEU A 11 -5.80 -28.40 24.62
N ALA A 12 -6.31 -27.28 24.10
CA ALA A 12 -7.65 -27.24 23.55
C ALA A 12 -7.62 -27.90 22.16
N LEU A 13 -8.02 -29.17 22.11
CA LEU A 13 -8.35 -29.90 20.90
C LEU A 13 -9.49 -29.17 20.17
N LEU A 14 -9.16 -28.45 19.10
CA LEU A 14 -10.16 -28.04 18.10
C LEU A 14 -10.54 -29.29 17.29
N ASN A 15 -11.72 -29.83 17.59
CA ASN A 15 -12.37 -30.86 16.78
C ASN A 15 -12.50 -30.36 15.34
N VAL A 16 -11.76 -30.97 14.41
CA VAL A 16 -12.04 -30.87 12.97
C VAL A 16 -13.26 -31.74 12.70
N SER A 17 -14.44 -31.12 12.65
CA SER A 17 -15.61 -31.76 12.05
C SER A 17 -15.43 -31.73 10.54
N SER A 18 -15.45 -32.91 9.91
CA SER A 18 -15.44 -33.05 8.46
C SER A 18 -16.70 -32.39 7.89
N ALA A 19 -16.53 -31.34 7.07
CA ALA A 19 -17.63 -30.77 6.32
C ALA A 19 -18.10 -31.80 5.27
N SER A 20 -19.33 -32.26 5.45
CA SER A 20 -20.06 -33.07 4.49
C SER A 20 -20.27 -32.29 3.19
N THR A 21 -19.98 -32.94 2.06
CA THR A 21 -20.33 -32.43 0.73
C THR A 21 -21.85 -32.41 0.58
N THR A 22 -22.45 -31.23 0.80
CA THR A 22 -23.81 -30.95 0.36
C THR A 22 -23.76 -30.15 -0.93
N THR A 23 -24.13 -30.80 -2.03
CA THR A 23 -24.31 -30.19 -3.34
C THR A 23 -25.58 -29.34 -3.34
N GLY A 24 -25.45 -28.03 -3.08
CA GLY A 24 -26.51 -27.05 -3.29
C GLY A 24 -26.63 -26.62 -4.76
N PRO A 25 -27.79 -26.11 -5.22
CA PRO A 25 -28.01 -25.79 -6.63
C PRO A 25 -27.06 -24.68 -7.09
N LYS A 26 -26.42 -24.89 -8.24
CA LYS A 26 -25.64 -23.84 -8.92
C LYS A 26 -26.60 -22.88 -9.60
N ASP A 27 -27.11 -21.92 -8.83
CA ASP A 27 -27.72 -20.74 -9.42
C ASP A 27 -26.60 -19.91 -10.05
N HIS A 28 -26.45 -20.11 -11.36
CA HIS A 28 -25.61 -19.27 -12.20
C HIS A 28 -26.13 -17.85 -12.14
N VAL A 29 -25.51 -17.01 -11.30
CA VAL A 29 -25.63 -15.55 -11.45
C VAL A 29 -25.14 -15.24 -12.86
N PRO A 30 -25.98 -14.69 -13.75
CA PRO A 30 -25.53 -14.31 -15.08
C PRO A 30 -24.37 -13.34 -14.90
N TYR A 31 -23.24 -13.63 -15.55
CA TYR A 31 -22.18 -12.65 -15.72
C TYR A 31 -22.85 -11.44 -16.36
N SER A 32 -23.09 -10.36 -15.59
CA SER A 32 -23.61 -9.15 -16.18
C SER A 32 -22.61 -8.77 -17.26
N SER A 33 -23.09 -8.65 -18.49
CA SER A 33 -22.30 -8.03 -19.54
C SER A 33 -21.74 -6.75 -18.95
N ARG A 34 -20.41 -6.64 -18.91
CA ARG A 34 -19.76 -5.38 -18.57
C ARG A 34 -20.37 -4.37 -19.52
N ASP A 35 -21.13 -3.41 -18.98
CA ASP A 35 -21.64 -2.31 -19.77
C ASP A 35 -20.44 -1.74 -20.53
N ALA A 36 -20.54 -1.76 -21.85
CA ALA A 36 -19.53 -1.22 -22.73
C ALA A 36 -19.57 0.30 -22.56
N GLU A 37 -18.91 0.79 -21.52
CA GLU A 37 -18.65 2.21 -21.33
C GLU A 37 -17.88 2.73 -22.57
N PRO A 38 -18.26 3.90 -23.14
CA PRO A 38 -17.90 4.27 -24.51
C PRO A 38 -16.41 4.57 -24.76
N THR A 39 -15.56 4.48 -23.75
CA THR A 39 -14.11 4.69 -23.88
C THR A 39 -13.36 3.71 -22.98
N CYS A 40 -13.25 2.46 -23.43
CA CYS A 40 -12.28 1.54 -22.82
C CYS A 40 -10.88 2.13 -22.99
N ILE A 41 -10.26 2.57 -21.89
CA ILE A 41 -8.85 2.97 -21.89
C ILE A 41 -8.06 1.74 -22.30
N THR A 42 -7.38 1.82 -23.46
CA THR A 42 -6.44 0.79 -23.86
C THR A 42 -5.17 1.01 -23.03
N PRO A 43 -4.68 0.01 -22.27
CA PRO A 43 -3.42 0.14 -21.58
C PRO A 43 -2.34 0.60 -22.56
N GLY A 44 -1.55 1.60 -22.17
CA GLY A 44 -0.37 1.99 -22.93
C GLY A 44 0.63 0.85 -23.05
N ILE A 45 1.65 1.04 -23.89
CA ILE A 45 2.77 0.09 -24.01
C ILE A 45 3.40 -0.07 -22.62
N VAL A 46 3.49 -1.31 -22.13
CA VAL A 46 4.22 -1.61 -20.90
C VAL A 46 5.70 -1.31 -21.17
N PRO A 47 6.31 -0.36 -20.44
CA PRO A 47 7.70 -0.01 -20.67
C PRO A 47 8.61 -1.21 -20.36
N ASN A 48 9.64 -1.41 -21.18
CA ASN A 48 10.62 -2.48 -21.00
C ASN A 48 11.61 -2.09 -19.87
N ILE A 49 11.16 -2.24 -18.63
CA ILE A 49 11.95 -1.97 -17.43
C ILE A 49 12.42 -3.31 -16.86
N THR A 50 13.73 -3.41 -16.67
CA THR A 50 14.38 -4.57 -16.06
C THR A 50 14.75 -4.27 -14.60
N GLY A 51 14.85 -5.33 -13.77
CA GLY A 51 15.15 -5.17 -12.34
C GLY A 51 16.45 -4.40 -12.05
N SER A 52 17.47 -4.57 -12.90
CA SER A 52 18.77 -3.88 -12.77
C SER A 52 18.69 -2.37 -12.94
N GLN A 53 17.60 -1.86 -13.54
CA GLN A 53 17.34 -0.43 -13.70
C GLN A 53 16.62 0.19 -12.49
N ILE A 54 16.23 -0.60 -11.50
CA ILE A 54 15.57 -0.13 -10.28
C ILE A 54 16.55 -0.25 -9.10
N ARG A 55 17.17 0.86 -8.70
CA ARG A 55 18.11 0.91 -7.57
C ARG A 55 17.62 1.82 -6.45
N ASN A 56 17.00 2.94 -6.78
CA ASN A 56 16.55 3.93 -5.80
C ASN A 56 15.04 3.78 -5.57
N VAL A 57 14.66 3.28 -4.39
CA VAL A 57 13.27 3.02 -4.01
C VAL A 57 12.85 4.03 -2.95
N GLY A 58 11.81 4.81 -3.26
CA GLY A 58 11.15 5.70 -2.31
C GLY A 58 9.82 5.13 -1.84
N VAL A 59 9.50 5.33 -0.56
CA VAL A 59 8.18 5.06 0.00
C VAL A 59 7.65 6.34 0.64
N VAL A 60 6.48 6.78 0.20
CA VAL A 60 5.79 7.92 0.80
C VAL A 60 5.20 7.51 2.14
N LEU A 61 5.48 8.27 3.20
CA LEU A 61 4.92 8.08 4.53
C LEU A 61 3.99 9.25 4.86
N PHE A 62 2.80 8.91 5.35
CA PHE A 62 1.84 9.85 5.91
C PHE A 62 1.08 9.19 7.07
N GLN A 63 0.53 10.03 7.95
CA GLN A 63 -0.18 9.57 9.15
C GLN A 63 -1.29 8.57 8.81
N ALA A 64 -1.40 7.50 9.60
CA ALA A 64 -2.41 6.45 9.44
C ALA A 64 -2.29 5.65 8.13
N LEU A 65 -1.08 5.50 7.60
CA LEU A 65 -0.80 4.50 6.56
C LEU A 65 -0.93 3.07 7.10
N ASP A 66 -1.16 2.11 6.21
CA ASP A 66 -1.10 0.68 6.55
C ASP A 66 0.34 0.18 6.49
N MET A 67 0.89 -0.30 7.62
CA MET A 67 2.31 -0.69 7.69
C MET A 67 2.67 -1.86 6.75
N ILE A 68 1.72 -2.72 6.41
CA ILE A 68 1.97 -3.83 5.46
C ILE A 68 2.15 -3.32 4.03
N ASP A 69 1.58 -2.17 3.68
CA ASP A 69 1.78 -1.56 2.37
C ASP A 69 3.18 -0.93 2.24
N VAL A 70 3.84 -0.67 3.38
CA VAL A 70 5.24 -0.26 3.44
C VAL A 70 6.14 -1.49 3.49
N PHE A 71 5.98 -2.34 4.50
CA PHE A 71 6.92 -3.43 4.75
C PHE A 71 6.70 -4.67 3.89
N GLY A 72 5.48 -4.88 3.37
CA GLY A 72 5.16 -5.97 2.45
C GLY A 72 6.02 -5.97 1.17
N PRO A 73 6.14 -4.85 0.43
CA PRO A 73 7.07 -4.76 -0.69
C PRO A 73 8.53 -4.62 -0.25
N LEU A 74 8.82 -3.99 0.90
CA LEU A 74 10.21 -3.80 1.33
C LEU A 74 10.89 -5.09 1.80
N ASP A 75 10.17 -6.05 2.38
CA ASP A 75 10.73 -7.31 2.85
C ASP A 75 11.41 -8.13 1.72
N PRO A 76 10.75 -8.45 0.58
CA PRO A 76 11.42 -9.12 -0.53
C PRO A 76 12.50 -8.25 -1.18
N LEU A 77 12.31 -6.92 -1.27
CA LEU A 77 13.34 -6.02 -1.79
C LEU A 77 14.60 -6.01 -0.89
N GLN A 78 14.43 -6.08 0.42
CA GLN A 78 15.54 -6.21 1.37
C GLN A 78 16.35 -7.47 1.10
N ILE A 79 15.69 -8.62 0.90
CA ILE A 79 16.39 -9.88 0.57
C ILE A 79 17.14 -9.79 -0.77
N LEU A 80 16.54 -9.18 -1.78
CA LEU A 80 17.19 -8.94 -3.08
C LEU A 80 18.38 -7.98 -2.96
N SER A 81 18.32 -7.00 -2.06
CA SER A 81 19.42 -6.05 -1.84
C SER A 81 20.71 -6.73 -1.33
N LEU A 82 20.57 -7.88 -0.67
CA LEU A 82 21.69 -8.64 -0.10
C LEU A 82 22.38 -9.56 -1.10
N SER A 83 21.67 -9.99 -2.14
CA SER A 83 22.08 -11.16 -2.95
C SER A 83 22.04 -10.94 -4.46
N VAL A 84 21.30 -9.94 -4.95
CA VAL A 84 21.06 -9.75 -6.39
C VAL A 84 21.61 -8.42 -6.89
N GLN A 85 21.30 -7.31 -6.22
CA GLN A 85 21.75 -5.98 -6.65
C GLN A 85 21.74 -4.98 -5.51
N GLN A 86 22.51 -3.89 -5.63
CA GLN A 86 22.44 -2.78 -4.69
C GLN A 86 21.11 -2.04 -4.83
N LEU A 87 20.41 -1.89 -3.70
CA LEU A 87 19.20 -1.08 -3.57
C LEU A 87 19.40 -0.01 -2.49
N ASN A 88 18.87 1.19 -2.74
CA ASN A 88 18.87 2.32 -1.82
C ASN A 88 17.41 2.62 -1.44
N LEU A 89 17.11 2.59 -0.14
CA LEU A 89 15.77 2.87 0.39
C LEU A 89 15.69 4.31 0.90
N ARG A 90 14.60 5.01 0.55
CA ARG A 90 14.21 6.32 1.08
C ARG A 90 12.81 6.22 1.66
N LEU A 91 12.67 6.47 2.96
CA LEU A 91 11.39 6.63 3.64
C LEU A 91 11.10 8.12 3.75
N ILE A 92 10.05 8.58 3.06
CA ILE A 92 9.92 9.99 2.69
C ILE A 92 8.63 10.55 3.28
N ALA A 93 8.73 11.57 4.12
CA ALA A 93 7.59 12.22 4.77
C ALA A 93 7.66 13.75 4.63
N GLU A 94 6.68 14.46 5.17
CA GLU A 94 6.70 15.93 5.22
C GLU A 94 7.83 16.46 6.12
N THR A 95 8.09 15.78 7.23
CA THR A 95 9.15 16.10 8.20
C THR A 95 9.94 14.83 8.57
N LEU A 96 10.99 14.98 9.38
CA LEU A 96 11.73 13.83 9.93
C LEU A 96 11.12 13.27 11.22
N GLU A 97 9.97 13.80 11.66
CA GLU A 97 9.27 13.25 12.81
C GLU A 97 8.71 11.85 12.50
N PRO A 98 8.78 10.89 13.44
CA PRO A 98 8.25 9.56 13.22
C PRO A 98 6.77 9.57 12.81
N VAL A 99 6.45 8.95 11.66
CA VAL A 99 5.09 8.89 11.14
C VAL A 99 4.34 7.75 11.82
N SER A 100 3.24 8.06 12.50
CA SER A 100 2.44 7.05 13.20
C SER A 100 1.42 6.38 12.28
N THR A 101 1.19 5.08 12.50
CA THR A 101 0.08 4.34 11.88
C THR A 101 -1.27 4.57 12.56
N ALA A 102 -1.31 5.40 13.61
CA ALA A 102 -2.54 5.69 14.35
C ALA A 102 -3.53 6.45 13.45
N PRO A 103 -4.78 6.00 13.34
CA PRO A 103 -5.79 6.78 12.66
C PRO A 103 -6.22 7.97 13.54
N TRP A 104 -6.47 9.11 12.91
CA TRP A 104 -6.97 10.33 13.58
C TRP A 104 -8.42 10.17 14.07
N ALA A 105 -9.15 9.21 13.48
CA ALA A 105 -10.47 8.75 13.92
C ALA A 105 -10.48 7.21 13.97
N MET A 106 -11.63 6.58 14.20
CA MET A 106 -11.78 5.10 14.12
C MET A 106 -11.04 4.28 15.20
N ASN A 107 -10.52 4.90 16.27
CA ASN A 107 -9.95 4.21 17.43
C ASN A 107 -11.01 3.97 18.53
N LYS A 108 -12.09 3.24 18.21
CA LYS A 108 -13.25 3.02 19.12
C LYS A 108 -12.85 2.50 20.51
N PHE A 109 -11.80 1.70 20.58
CA PHE A 109 -11.35 1.05 21.82
C PHE A 109 -10.19 1.78 22.52
N ASN A 110 -9.83 2.99 22.07
CA ASN A 110 -8.70 3.75 22.58
C ASN A 110 -7.41 2.92 22.70
N SER A 111 -7.13 2.11 21.66
CA SER A 111 -5.96 1.26 21.61
C SER A 111 -4.68 2.08 21.40
N SER A 112 -3.54 1.52 21.80
CA SER A 112 -2.19 2.10 21.60
C SER A 112 -1.32 1.24 20.69
N PHE A 113 -1.94 0.46 19.80
CA PHE A 113 -1.27 -0.54 18.95
C PHE A 113 -0.81 0.06 17.61
N PHE A 114 -0.23 1.26 17.67
CA PHE A 114 0.06 2.07 16.49
C PHE A 114 1.56 2.43 16.45
N PRO A 115 2.41 1.58 15.85
CA PRO A 115 3.83 1.86 15.73
C PRO A 115 4.09 3.12 14.89
N THR A 116 5.28 3.67 15.05
CA THR A 116 5.79 4.79 14.26
C THR A 116 6.90 4.34 13.33
N ILE A 117 6.99 4.93 12.14
CA ILE A 117 8.04 4.68 11.16
C ILE A 117 8.89 5.96 11.07
N PRO A 118 10.19 5.91 11.39
CA PRO A 118 11.08 7.06 11.26
C PRO A 118 11.38 7.32 9.77
N PRO A 119 11.09 8.53 9.25
CA PRO A 119 11.51 8.92 7.91
C PRO A 119 13.04 9.04 7.81
N THR A 120 13.58 8.79 6.62
CA THR A 120 14.99 9.07 6.28
C THR A 120 15.14 10.38 5.51
N ASN A 121 14.06 10.84 4.89
CA ASN A 121 14.05 11.96 3.94
C ASN A 121 12.75 12.76 4.03
N THR A 122 12.81 13.99 3.54
CA THR A 122 11.65 14.88 3.47
C THR A 122 11.19 15.13 2.04
N PHE A 123 9.98 15.66 1.86
CA PHE A 123 9.47 16.08 0.56
C PHE A 123 10.27 17.21 -0.12
N ASN A 124 11.12 17.91 0.65
CA ASN A 124 12.00 18.97 0.15
C ASN A 124 13.35 18.46 -0.35
N ASP A 125 13.70 17.22 -0.07
CA ASP A 125 14.95 16.63 -0.54
C ASP A 125 14.90 16.44 -2.07
N ASP A 126 16.02 16.72 -2.74
CA ASP A 126 16.18 16.43 -4.16
C ASP A 126 16.65 14.98 -4.33
N LEU A 127 15.67 14.10 -4.56
CA LEU A 127 15.89 12.66 -4.64
C LEU A 127 15.77 12.19 -6.09
N ASP A 128 16.73 11.38 -6.51
CA ASP A 128 16.65 10.61 -7.75
C ASP A 128 16.11 9.20 -7.43
N LEU A 129 14.87 8.93 -7.87
CA LEU A 129 14.14 7.71 -7.55
C LEU A 129 13.77 6.96 -8.84
N ASP A 130 13.96 5.65 -8.84
CA ASP A 130 13.49 4.77 -9.91
C ASP A 130 12.05 4.30 -9.67
N LEU A 131 11.73 3.98 -8.41
CA LEU A 131 10.44 3.49 -7.95
C LEU A 131 9.94 4.36 -6.81
N LEU A 132 8.71 4.86 -6.91
CA LEU A 132 7.99 5.48 -5.82
C LEU A 132 6.77 4.65 -5.43
N ILE A 133 6.73 4.23 -4.17
CA ILE A 133 5.63 3.46 -3.58
C ILE A 133 4.73 4.41 -2.78
N VAL A 134 3.44 4.38 -3.08
CA VAL A 134 2.38 5.10 -2.37
C VAL A 134 1.52 4.08 -1.62
N PRO A 135 1.69 3.94 -0.30
CA PRO A 135 0.90 3.01 0.50
C PRO A 135 -0.54 3.50 0.67
N GLY A 136 -1.42 2.60 1.08
CA GLY A 136 -2.77 2.92 1.53
C GLY A 136 -2.87 3.07 3.04
N GLY A 137 -4.05 2.77 3.57
CA GLY A 137 -4.46 2.94 4.95
C GLY A 137 -5.60 3.94 5.15
N PRO A 138 -6.14 4.05 6.38
CA PRO A 138 -7.14 5.05 6.75
C PRO A 138 -6.71 6.48 6.41
N GLY A 139 -5.41 6.76 6.49
CA GLY A 139 -4.74 8.02 6.19
C GLY A 139 -5.09 8.61 4.81
N ALA A 140 -5.37 7.76 3.82
CA ALA A 140 -5.70 8.18 2.45
C ALA A 140 -6.92 9.12 2.37
N ARG A 141 -7.80 9.08 3.37
CA ARG A 141 -9.00 9.91 3.47
C ARG A 141 -8.78 11.23 4.20
N ASN A 142 -7.56 11.52 4.66
CA ASN A 142 -7.26 12.77 5.32
C ASN A 142 -7.40 13.93 4.32
N PRO A 143 -8.23 14.95 4.57
CA PRO A 143 -8.31 16.12 3.69
C PRO A 143 -6.96 16.84 3.58
N SER A 144 -6.17 16.87 4.66
CA SER A 144 -4.86 17.51 4.74
C SER A 144 -3.72 16.63 4.19
N LEU A 145 -3.86 16.13 2.96
CA LEU A 145 -2.81 15.39 2.23
C LEU A 145 -2.10 16.23 1.16
N GLN A 146 -2.29 17.55 1.14
CA GLN A 146 -1.77 18.40 0.06
C GLN A 146 -0.25 18.24 -0.15
N ALA A 147 0.54 18.26 0.93
CA ALA A 147 1.99 18.06 0.86
C ALA A 147 2.37 16.70 0.24
N VAL A 148 1.58 15.66 0.53
CA VAL A 148 1.77 14.31 -0.02
C VAL A 148 1.41 14.27 -1.51
N THR A 149 0.26 14.82 -1.89
CA THR A 149 -0.18 14.84 -3.28
C THR A 149 0.73 15.71 -4.15
N ASP A 150 1.21 16.84 -3.63
CA ASP A 150 2.17 17.71 -4.32
C ASP A 150 3.51 16.99 -4.52
N TYR A 151 3.97 16.25 -3.51
CA TYR A 151 5.18 15.44 -3.63
C TYR A 151 5.03 14.33 -4.69
N ILE A 152 3.89 13.64 -4.73
CA ILE A 152 3.60 12.62 -5.74
C ILE A 152 3.59 13.24 -7.14
N ALA A 153 2.88 14.36 -7.34
CA ALA A 153 2.86 15.08 -8.61
C ALA A 153 4.26 15.55 -9.05
N LYS A 154 5.08 16.03 -8.11
CA LYS A 154 6.48 16.43 -8.36
C LYS A 154 7.35 15.26 -8.83
N MET A 155 7.16 14.08 -8.24
CA MET A 155 8.02 12.92 -8.49
C MET A 155 7.57 12.04 -9.65
N TYR A 156 6.27 11.98 -9.94
CA TYR A 156 5.70 11.16 -11.00
C TYR A 156 6.43 11.27 -12.35
N PRO A 157 6.74 12.47 -12.90
CA PRO A 157 7.44 12.56 -14.19
C PRO A 157 8.92 12.15 -14.13
N LYS A 158 9.48 11.96 -12.93
CA LYS A 158 10.90 11.62 -12.72
C LYS A 158 11.14 10.13 -12.49
N VAL A 159 10.14 9.43 -11.93
CA VAL A 159 10.27 8.00 -11.60
C VAL A 159 9.99 7.11 -12.80
N LYS A 160 10.62 5.94 -12.85
CA LYS A 160 10.34 4.92 -13.87
C LYS A 160 9.04 4.18 -13.55
N ILE A 161 8.74 4.00 -12.26
CA ILE A 161 7.55 3.30 -11.78
C ILE A 161 6.94 4.09 -10.61
N LEU A 162 5.65 4.42 -10.72
CA LEU A 162 4.79 4.75 -9.58
C LEU A 162 3.99 3.50 -9.22
N MET A 163 4.10 3.04 -7.99
CA MET A 163 3.36 1.89 -7.47
C MET A 163 2.41 2.34 -6.37
N THR A 164 1.11 2.12 -6.56
CA THR A 164 0.09 2.37 -5.52
C THR A 164 -0.37 1.06 -4.90
N ILE A 165 -0.56 1.02 -3.59
CA ILE A 165 -1.02 -0.17 -2.87
C ILE A 165 -2.28 0.18 -2.08
N CYS A 166 -3.24 -0.75 -2.03
CA CYS A 166 -4.49 -0.57 -1.26
C CYS A 166 -5.21 0.75 -1.64
N THR A 167 -5.47 1.63 -0.66
CA THR A 167 -6.07 2.96 -0.85
C THR A 167 -5.09 4.04 -1.31
N GLY A 168 -3.80 3.72 -1.48
CA GLY A 168 -2.79 4.64 -2.00
C GLY A 168 -3.09 5.12 -3.42
N ALA A 169 -3.88 4.35 -4.18
CA ALA A 169 -4.39 4.78 -5.48
C ALA A 169 -5.27 6.03 -5.39
N GLY A 170 -6.08 6.17 -4.33
CA GLY A 170 -6.86 7.39 -4.10
C GLY A 170 -5.98 8.60 -3.76
N VAL A 171 -4.86 8.38 -3.07
CA VAL A 171 -3.88 9.45 -2.80
C VAL A 171 -3.19 9.89 -4.10
N ALA A 172 -2.77 8.93 -4.94
CA ALA A 172 -2.20 9.24 -6.24
C ALA A 172 -3.23 9.91 -7.18
N ALA A 173 -4.48 9.46 -7.19
CA ALA A 173 -5.55 10.09 -7.95
C ALA A 173 -5.72 11.58 -7.62
N ARG A 174 -5.71 11.94 -6.34
CA ARG A 174 -5.79 13.35 -5.88
C ARG A 174 -4.63 14.23 -6.37
N SER A 175 -3.51 13.62 -6.75
CA SER A 175 -2.37 14.34 -7.34
C SER A 175 -2.50 14.54 -8.87
N GLY A 176 -3.55 14.00 -9.50
CA GLY A 176 -3.79 14.05 -10.94
C GLY A 176 -2.96 13.07 -11.77
N VAL A 177 -2.03 12.33 -11.15
CA VAL A 177 -1.09 11.47 -11.89
C VAL A 177 -1.71 10.17 -12.43
N LEU A 178 -2.96 9.89 -12.07
CA LEU A 178 -3.72 8.74 -12.58
C LEU A 178 -4.72 9.11 -13.69
N ASP A 179 -4.83 10.39 -14.07
CA ASP A 179 -5.72 10.82 -15.14
C ASP A 179 -5.36 10.15 -16.47
N GLY A 180 -6.33 9.47 -17.09
CA GLY A 180 -6.10 8.71 -18.33
C GLY A 180 -5.34 7.38 -18.16
N HIS A 181 -5.06 6.97 -16.92
CA HIS A 181 -4.42 5.69 -16.60
C HIS A 181 -5.39 4.68 -16.00
N LEU A 182 -5.19 3.40 -16.32
CA LEU A 182 -5.86 2.31 -15.62
C LEU A 182 -5.18 2.07 -14.27
N ALA A 183 -5.97 2.12 -13.19
CA ALA A 183 -5.52 1.82 -11.85
C ALA A 183 -6.53 0.90 -11.13
N THR A 184 -6.07 0.21 -10.09
CA THR A 184 -6.91 -0.54 -9.15
C THR A 184 -6.65 -0.05 -7.73
N THR A 185 -7.53 -0.43 -6.80
CA THR A 185 -7.44 -0.03 -5.39
C THR A 185 -8.02 -1.12 -4.51
N ASN A 186 -8.08 -0.88 -3.19
CA ASN A 186 -8.68 -1.79 -2.24
C ASN A 186 -10.17 -2.03 -2.57
N LYS A 187 -10.56 -3.30 -2.66
CA LYS A 187 -11.93 -3.71 -3.00
C LYS A 187 -13.00 -3.12 -2.06
N ASN A 188 -12.72 -3.09 -0.76
CA ASN A 188 -13.66 -2.56 0.24
C ASN A 188 -13.73 -1.03 0.23
N ALA A 189 -12.72 -0.36 -0.33
CA ALA A 189 -12.65 1.08 -0.44
C ALA A 189 -13.04 1.61 -1.83
N TRP A 190 -13.39 0.73 -2.77
CA TRP A 190 -13.58 1.05 -4.20
C TRP A 190 -14.43 2.31 -4.43
N ALA A 191 -15.62 2.36 -3.84
CA ALA A 191 -16.52 3.51 -3.97
C ALA A 191 -15.86 4.82 -3.52
N THR A 192 -15.27 4.83 -2.32
CA THR A 192 -14.64 6.03 -1.74
C THR A 192 -13.36 6.46 -2.45
N MET A 193 -12.63 5.52 -3.05
CA MET A 193 -11.38 5.84 -3.74
C MET A 193 -11.64 6.36 -5.15
N LYS A 194 -12.71 5.91 -5.83
CA LYS A 194 -13.10 6.48 -7.12
C LYS A 194 -13.52 7.95 -7.01
N GLU A 195 -14.12 8.36 -5.90
CA GLU A 195 -14.49 9.76 -5.67
C GLU A 195 -13.29 10.70 -5.54
N MET A 196 -12.08 10.14 -5.34
CA MET A 196 -10.83 10.90 -5.28
C MET A 196 -10.21 11.17 -6.65
N GLY A 197 -10.83 10.64 -7.71
CA GLY A 197 -10.44 10.78 -9.10
C GLY A 197 -9.68 9.57 -9.68
N PRO A 198 -9.38 9.66 -10.98
CA PRO A 198 -10.38 10.10 -11.96
C PRO A 198 -11.66 9.25 -11.87
#